data_AF-A0A357EIN2-F1
#
_entry.id   AF-A0A357EIN2-F1
#
_cell.length_a   1.000
_cell.length_b   1.000
_cell.length_c   1.000
_cell.angle_alpha   90.00
_cell.angle_beta   90.00
_cell.angle_gamma   90.00
#
_symmetry.space_group_name_H-M   'P 1'
#
loop_
_entity.id
_entity.type
_entity.pdbx_description
1 polymer ?
#
loop_
_entity_poly.entity_id
_entity_poly.type
_entity_poly.pdbx_seq_one_letter_code
_entity_poly.pdbx_strand_id
1 'polypeptide(L)'
;PAFPMVTADQLDLTMDFDSLKKAGTGLGSAGMIVVDDATCMVAKTLHFSNFFKNESCGQCPPCRMGTNNLAILMTKIESGQGTQKDLDSMLQLCGFV
;
A
#
# COMPACT_ATOMS: atom_id res chain seq x y z
N PRO A 1 -4.49 0.15 -6.60
CA PRO A 1 -3.88 1.24 -5.81
C PRO A 1 -2.34 1.11 -5.80
N ALA A 2 -1.71 1.59 -6.88
CA ALA A 2 -0.25 1.49 -7.05
C ALA A 2 0.51 2.66 -6.39
N PHE A 3 -0.20 3.66 -5.87
CA PHE A 3 0.37 4.86 -5.27
C PHE A 3 -0.08 4.99 -3.80
N PRO A 4 0.74 5.64 -2.95
CA PRO A 4 0.38 5.97 -1.57
C PRO A 4 -0.93 6.76 -1.48
N MET A 5 -1.68 6.51 -0.40
CA MET A 5 -2.90 7.27 -0.08
C MET A 5 -2.51 8.65 0.44
N VAL A 6 -3.29 9.66 0.05
CA VAL A 6 -3.20 11.01 0.61
C VAL A 6 -4.04 11.09 1.88
N THR A 7 -3.67 11.98 2.79
CA THR A 7 -4.41 12.23 4.04
C THR A 7 -5.49 13.30 3.85
N ALA A 8 -6.39 13.45 4.84
CA ALA A 8 -7.54 14.33 4.74
C ALA A 8 -7.18 15.82 4.55
N ASP A 9 -6.01 16.25 5.01
CA ASP A 9 -5.45 17.60 4.83
C ASP A 9 -4.87 17.84 3.43
N GLN A 10 -4.84 16.82 2.58
CA GLN A 10 -4.30 16.87 1.23
C GLN A 10 -5.38 16.75 0.14
N LEU A 11 -6.67 16.82 0.50
CA LEU A 11 -7.78 16.59 -0.44
C LEU A 11 -7.92 17.69 -1.51
N ASP A 12 -7.37 18.88 -1.29
CA ASP A 12 -7.37 19.99 -2.25
C ASP A 12 -6.25 19.90 -3.31
N LEU A 13 -5.49 18.79 -3.34
CA LEU A 13 -4.45 18.58 -4.35
C LEU A 13 -5.04 18.51 -5.76
N THR A 14 -4.44 19.26 -6.68
CA THR A 14 -4.79 19.20 -8.10
C THR A 14 -4.51 17.79 -8.65
N MET A 15 -5.49 17.22 -9.37
CA MET A 15 -5.38 15.91 -10.02
C MET A 15 -4.58 15.97 -11.33
N ASP A 16 -3.31 16.35 -11.24
CA ASP A 16 -2.36 16.32 -12.35
C ASP A 16 -1.08 15.56 -11.95
N PHE A 17 -0.29 15.17 -12.96
CA PHE A 17 0.91 14.35 -12.74
C PHE A 17 1.94 15.04 -11.84
N ASP A 18 2.15 16.35 -11.98
CA ASP A 18 3.20 17.07 -11.28
C ASP A 18 2.82 17.35 -9.83
N SER A 19 1.58 17.79 -9.58
CA SER A 19 1.06 18.08 -8.24
C SER A 19 1.05 16.82 -7.37
N LEU A 20 0.52 15.70 -7.90
CA LEU A 20 0.45 14.44 -7.15
C LEU A 20 1.84 13.83 -6.91
N LYS A 21 2.76 13.93 -7.88
CA LYS A 21 4.15 13.50 -7.70
C LYS A 21 4.86 14.29 -6.61
N LYS A 22 4.67 15.62 -6.57
CA LYS A 22 5.23 16.48 -5.51
C LYS A 22 4.69 16.13 -4.12
N ALA A 23 3.46 15.64 -4.05
CA ALA A 23 2.83 15.17 -2.81
C ALA A 23 3.26 13.75 -2.38
N GLY A 24 4.15 13.09 -3.12
CA GLY A 24 4.62 11.73 -2.79
C GLY A 24 3.66 10.62 -3.21
N THR A 25 2.70 10.92 -4.07
CA THR A 25 1.77 9.95 -4.68
C THR A 25 1.84 10.03 -6.21
N GLY A 26 0.82 9.59 -6.94
CA GLY A 26 0.78 9.68 -8.39
C GLY A 26 -0.62 9.54 -8.96
N LEU A 27 -0.83 10.08 -10.16
CA LEU A 27 -2.13 10.10 -10.83
C LEU A 27 -2.57 8.71 -11.31
N GLY A 28 -1.63 7.88 -11.78
CA GLY A 28 -1.91 6.55 -12.32
C GLY A 28 -2.91 6.58 -13.48
N SER A 29 -3.93 5.72 -13.42
CA SER A 29 -5.03 5.67 -14.38
C SER A 29 -6.10 6.75 -14.15
N ALA A 30 -5.85 7.72 -13.28
CA ALA A 30 -6.80 8.73 -12.80
C ALA A 30 -8.06 8.16 -12.12
N GLY A 31 -8.06 6.87 -11.75
CA GLY A 31 -9.09 6.27 -10.90
C GLY A 31 -8.92 6.68 -9.44
N MET A 32 -10.00 7.13 -8.81
CA MET A 32 -10.02 7.58 -7.41
C MET A 32 -10.72 6.57 -6.51
N ILE A 33 -10.10 6.30 -5.36
CA ILE A 33 -10.69 5.50 -4.27
C ILE A 33 -10.86 6.46 -3.09
N VAL A 34 -12.09 6.73 -2.70
CA VAL A 34 -12.41 7.53 -1.51
C VAL A 34 -12.59 6.57 -0.33
N VAL A 35 -11.97 6.89 0.80
CA VAL A 35 -12.03 6.10 2.03
C VAL A 35 -12.49 7.05 3.15
N ASP A 36 -13.53 6.64 3.88
CA ASP A 36 -14.08 7.41 5.01
C ASP A 36 -13.41 7.04 6.34
N ASP A 37 -13.80 7.74 7.40
CA ASP A 37 -13.29 7.55 8.77
C ASP A 37 -13.85 6.30 9.46
N ALA A 38 -14.91 5.69 8.93
CA ALA A 38 -15.44 4.41 9.39
C ALA A 38 -14.60 3.20 8.92
N THR A 39 -13.65 3.40 7.99
CA THR A 39 -12.87 2.32 7.40
C THR A 39 -11.57 2.04 8.17
N CYS A 40 -11.34 0.79 8.55
CA CYS A 40 -10.06 0.34 9.09
C CYS A 40 -8.97 0.36 8.00
N MET A 41 -8.03 1.31 8.10
CA MET A 41 -6.94 1.47 7.12
C MET A 41 -6.00 0.26 7.06
N VAL A 42 -5.81 -0.45 8.17
CA VAL A 42 -4.99 -1.67 8.22
C VAL A 42 -5.66 -2.78 7.40
N ALA A 43 -6.95 -3.03 7.64
CA ALA A 43 -7.72 -4.03 6.88
C ALA A 43 -7.83 -3.67 5.40
N LYS A 44 -8.01 -2.38 5.08
CA LYS A 44 -8.05 -1.90 3.69
C LYS A 44 -6.71 -2.12 2.98
N THR A 45 -5.60 -1.84 3.66
CA THR A 45 -4.25 -2.07 3.12
C THR A 45 -3.99 -3.56 2.93
N LEU A 46 -4.40 -4.41 3.89
CA LEU A 46 -4.31 -5.87 3.75
C LEU A 46 -5.09 -6.38 2.54
N HIS A 47 -6.28 -5.84 2.28
CA HIS A 47 -7.05 -6.18 1.07
C HIS A 47 -6.26 -5.89 -0.21
N PHE A 48 -5.58 -4.73 -0.28
CA PHE A 48 -4.71 -4.39 -1.41
C PHE A 48 -3.45 -5.27 -1.48
N SER A 49 -2.80 -5.57 -0.36
CA SER A 49 -1.65 -6.49 -0.33
C SER A 49 -2.02 -7.88 -0.85
N ASN A 50 -3.20 -8.39 -0.48
CA ASN A 50 -3.72 -9.66 -0.99
C ASN A 50 -4.01 -9.62 -2.50
N PHE A 51 -4.53 -8.50 -3.01
CA PHE A 51 -4.67 -8.31 -4.46
C PHE A 51 -3.31 -8.44 -5.18
N PHE A 52 -2.28 -7.71 -4.74
CA PHE A 52 -0.96 -7.78 -5.37
C PHE A 52 -0.29 -9.15 -5.25
N LYS A 53 -0.48 -9.84 -4.13
CA LYS A 53 -0.04 -11.23 -3.96
C LYS A 53 -0.69 -12.16 -4.99
N ASN A 54 -2.01 -12.05 -5.17
CA ASN A 54 -2.79 -12.95 -6.03
C ASN A 54 -2.57 -12.65 -7.52
N GLU A 55 -2.42 -11.38 -7.87
CA GLU A 55 -2.29 -10.92 -9.27
C GLU A 55 -0.84 -10.77 -9.73
N SER A 56 0.14 -11.07 -8.87
CA SER A 56 1.55 -11.05 -9.25
C SER A 56 1.79 -12.07 -10.38
N CYS A 57 2.33 -11.62 -11.52
CA CYS A 57 2.71 -12.49 -12.65
C CYS A 57 3.80 -13.51 -12.28
N GLY A 58 4.51 -13.31 -11.16
CA GLY A 58 5.44 -14.28 -10.59
C GLY A 58 6.81 -14.34 -11.26
N GLN A 59 7.11 -13.45 -12.20
CA GLN A 59 8.37 -13.46 -12.96
C GLN A 59 9.58 -13.06 -12.10
N CYS A 60 9.49 -11.96 -11.37
CA CYS A 60 10.60 -11.44 -10.58
C CYS A 60 10.50 -11.97 -9.14
N PRO A 61 11.53 -12.67 -8.61
CA PRO A 61 11.58 -13.11 -7.22
C PRO A 61 11.27 -12.03 -6.18
N PRO A 62 11.79 -10.78 -6.25
CA PRO A 62 11.45 -9.75 -5.27
C PRO A 62 9.95 -9.40 -5.28
N CYS A 63 9.29 -9.39 -6.44
CA CYS A 63 7.85 -9.15 -6.52
C CYS A 63 7.04 -10.35 -6.03
N ARG A 64 7.34 -11.57 -6.52
CA ARG A 64 6.60 -12.79 -6.17
C ARG A 64 6.67 -13.12 -4.69
N MET A 65 7.88 -13.08 -4.12
CA MET A 65 8.09 -13.41 -2.71
C MET A 65 7.76 -12.21 -1.83
N GLY A 66 8.10 -10.99 -2.26
CA GLY A 66 7.86 -9.76 -1.49
C GLY A 66 6.38 -9.48 -1.27
N THR A 67 5.54 -9.60 -2.31
CA THR A 67 4.08 -9.40 -2.15
C THR A 67 3.44 -10.45 -1.25
N ASN A 68 3.90 -11.70 -1.31
CA ASN A 68 3.44 -12.76 -0.41
C ASN A 68 3.85 -12.48 1.05
N ASN A 69 5.10 -12.08 1.28
CA ASN A 69 5.59 -11.75 2.62
C ASN A 69 4.88 -10.51 3.19
N LEU A 70 4.64 -9.50 2.36
CA LEU A 70 3.89 -8.30 2.73
C LEU A 70 2.47 -8.64 3.18
N ALA A 71 1.76 -9.51 2.44
CA ALA A 71 0.43 -9.95 2.82
C ALA A 71 0.41 -10.73 4.15
N ILE A 72 1.43 -11.55 4.42
CA ILE A 72 1.58 -12.27 5.69
C ILE A 72 1.80 -11.30 6.85
N LEU A 73 2.71 -10.33 6.70
CA LEU A 73 2.96 -9.31 7.71
C LEU A 73 1.72 -8.45 7.97
N MET A 74 1.03 -8.02 6.91
CA MET A 74 -0.22 -7.25 7.04
C MET A 74 -1.31 -8.05 7.75
N THR A 75 -1.42 -9.36 7.52
CA THR A 75 -2.38 -10.23 8.22
C THR A 75 -2.05 -10.32 9.71
N LYS A 76 -0.77 -10.44 10.05
CA LYS A 76 -0.30 -10.44 11.45
C LYS A 76 -0.60 -9.10 12.14
N ILE A 77 -0.38 -7.98 11.46
CA ILE A 77 -0.66 -6.64 11.99
C ILE A 77 -2.16 -6.45 12.19
N GLU A 78 -2.98 -6.81 11.19
CA GLU A 78 -4.44 -6.66 11.25
C GLU A 78 -5.07 -7.50 12.36
N SER A 79 -4.54 -8.70 12.62
CA SER A 79 -4.96 -9.57 13.73
C SER A 79 -4.46 -9.13 15.12
N GLY A 80 -3.85 -7.95 15.23
CA GLY A 80 -3.37 -7.40 16.51
C GLY A 80 -2.10 -8.09 17.05
N GLN A 81 -1.42 -8.90 16.24
CA GLN A 81 -0.21 -9.64 16.61
C GLN A 81 1.07 -8.99 16.09
N GLY A 82 0.96 -7.82 15.45
CA GLY A 82 2.09 -7.09 14.88
C GLY A 82 3.05 -6.56 15.96
N THR A 83 4.34 -6.54 15.63
CA THR A 83 5.41 -5.98 16.47
C THR A 83 6.16 -4.89 15.72
N GLN A 84 6.93 -4.05 16.42
CA GLN A 84 7.78 -3.05 15.78
C GLN A 84 8.74 -3.67 14.75
N LYS A 85 9.30 -4.84 15.06
CA LYS A 85 10.16 -5.59 14.14
C LYS A 85 9.44 -5.99 12.84
N ASP A 86 8.14 -6.26 12.91
CA ASP A 86 7.34 -6.57 11.70
C ASP A 86 7.18 -5.33 10.82
N LEU A 87 7.00 -4.14 11.42
CA LEU A 87 6.98 -2.87 10.69
C LEU A 87 8.32 -2.56 10.05
N ASP A 88 9.42 -2.76 10.78
CA ASP A 88 10.77 -2.57 10.25
C ASP A 88 11.05 -3.53 9.08
N SER A 89 10.61 -4.79 9.22
CA SER A 89 10.72 -5.80 8.15
C SER A 89 9.89 -5.41 6.93
N MET A 90 8.69 -4.85 7.13
CA MET A 90 7.83 -4.37 6.04
C MET A 90 8.48 -3.22 5.28
N LEU A 91 9.05 -2.24 5.98
CA LEU A 91 9.79 -1.13 5.37
C LEU A 91 11.00 -1.63 4.57
N GLN A 92 11.72 -2.61 5.12
CA GLN A 92 12.84 -3.23 4.41
C GLN A 92 12.39 -3.92 3.12
N LEU A 93 11.30 -4.70 3.15
CA LEU A 93 10.73 -5.36 1.97
C LEU A 93 10.31 -4.37 0.89
N CYS A 94 9.67 -3.27 1.28
CA CYS A 94 9.22 -2.23 0.34
C CYS A 94 10.37 -1.36 -0.19
N GLY A 95 11.48 -1.23 0.55
CA GLY A 95 12.66 -0.47 0.14
C GLY A 95 13.64 -1.23 -0.77
N PHE A 96 13.46 -2.54 -0.97
CA PHE A 96 14.25 -3.33 -1.92
C PHE A 96 13.79 -3.19 -3.38
N VAL A 97 12.77 -2.35 -3.64
CA VAL A 97 12.18 -2.11 -4.96
C VAL A 97 12.61 -0.75 -5.50
#